data_AF-A0A9W6GGD0-F1
#
_entry.id   AF-A0A9W6GGD0-F1
#
_cell.length_a   1.000
_cell.length_b   1.000
_cell.length_c   1.000
_cell.angle_alpha   90.00
_cell.angle_beta   90.00
_cell.angle_gamma   90.00
#
_symmetry.space_group_name_H-M   'P 1'
#
loop_
_entity.id
_entity.type
_entity.pdbx_description
1 polymer ?
#
loop_
_entity_poly.entity_id
_entity_poly.type
_entity_poly.pdbx_seq_one_letter_code
_entity_poly.pdbx_strand_id
1 'polypeptide(L)'
;MEEKLDIEGQSLDIVEAEFLNVKQSTIRAVEAGTAELQQVCALSIDSEKAEITQGAIGFVKSNELNMNQCISGVSTGEKTEINFSLCPFALSRDKAEIKRSATGLIIGSNVEVKNSASVIVIGKNIEGNITTLFDWKSALAVTAVAGGIYGLLRLFLKK
;
A
#
# COMPACT_ATOMS: atom_id res chain seq x y z
N MET A 1 3.69 30.59 -15.52
CA MET A 1 4.79 29.65 -15.71
C MET A 1 4.56 28.58 -14.68
N GLU A 2 4.17 27.38 -15.10
CA GLU A 2 4.03 26.24 -14.18
C GLU A 2 5.42 25.71 -13.87
N GLU A 3 5.78 25.68 -12.59
CA GLU A 3 7.09 25.26 -12.11
C GLU A 3 7.09 23.73 -11.99
N LYS A 4 7.63 23.07 -13.03
CA LYS A 4 7.78 21.61 -13.09
C LYS A 4 9.18 21.23 -12.63
N LEU A 5 9.28 20.33 -11.66
CA LEU A 5 10.54 19.79 -11.18
C LEU A 5 10.75 18.37 -11.68
N ASP A 6 11.81 18.17 -12.48
CA ASP A 6 12.21 16.87 -13.02
C ASP A 6 13.49 16.40 -12.30
N ILE A 7 13.45 15.22 -11.66
CA ILE A 7 14.57 14.63 -10.91
C ILE A 7 14.87 13.24 -11.45
N GLU A 8 16.15 12.96 -11.71
CA GLU A 8 16.60 11.67 -12.21
C GLU A 8 17.94 11.25 -11.57
N GLY A 9 18.00 10.01 -11.06
CA GLY A 9 19.25 9.40 -10.58
C GLY A 9 19.81 10.01 -9.29
N GLN A 10 18.98 10.63 -8.45
CA GLN A 10 19.44 11.37 -7.26
C GLN A 10 18.99 10.75 -5.94
N SER A 11 19.75 11.04 -4.89
CA SER A 11 19.36 10.79 -3.50
C SER A 11 19.04 12.14 -2.85
N LEU A 12 17.78 12.37 -2.52
CA LEU A 12 17.30 13.66 -2.02
C LEU A 12 16.63 13.49 -0.67
N ASP A 13 16.68 14.56 0.13
CA ASP A 13 16.15 14.53 1.48
C ASP A 13 14.69 14.98 1.51
N ILE A 14 14.39 16.15 0.97
CA ILE A 14 13.04 16.70 0.85
C ILE A 14 12.90 17.32 -0.52
N VAL A 15 11.77 17.07 -1.18
CA VAL A 15 11.42 17.64 -2.47
C VAL A 15 10.02 18.21 -2.38
N GLU A 16 9.88 19.48 -2.77
CA GLU A 16 8.62 20.22 -2.78
C GLU A 16 8.43 20.85 -4.16
N ALA A 17 7.29 20.60 -4.81
CA ALA A 17 6.94 21.21 -6.09
C ALA A 17 5.44 21.07 -6.40
N GLU A 18 4.84 22.01 -7.13
CA GLU A 18 3.45 21.86 -7.59
C GLU A 18 3.29 20.64 -8.51
N PHE A 19 4.22 20.48 -9.47
CA PHE A 19 4.29 19.34 -10.38
C PHE A 19 5.67 18.70 -10.29
N LEU A 20 5.69 17.44 -9.86
CA LEU A 20 6.90 16.68 -9.62
C LEU A 20 6.94 15.44 -10.50
N ASN A 21 8.01 15.28 -11.28
CA ASN A 21 8.31 14.02 -11.97
C ASN A 21 9.67 13.49 -11.50
N VAL A 22 9.69 12.29 -10.95
CA VAL A 22 10.91 11.67 -10.44
C VAL A 22 11.09 10.30 -11.05
N LYS A 23 12.31 10.04 -11.53
CA LYS A 23 12.71 8.74 -12.06
C LYS A 23 13.96 8.23 -11.35
N GLN A 24 13.99 6.93 -11.07
CA GLN A 24 15.20 6.20 -10.65
C GLN A 24 15.95 6.89 -9.49
N SER A 25 15.21 7.29 -8.45
CA SER A 25 15.75 8.12 -7.37
C SER A 25 15.33 7.59 -6.01
N THR A 26 16.07 7.98 -4.98
CA THR A 26 15.69 7.75 -3.58
C THR A 26 15.39 9.08 -2.92
N ILE A 27 14.21 9.25 -2.35
CA ILE A 27 13.78 10.52 -1.75
C ILE A 27 13.22 10.25 -0.36
N ARG A 28 13.71 10.94 0.68
CA ARG A 28 13.12 10.71 2.02
C ARG A 28 11.68 11.26 2.08
N ALA A 29 11.45 12.52 1.72
CA ALA A 29 10.10 13.10 1.72
C ALA A 29 9.77 13.81 0.39
N VAL A 30 8.57 13.55 -0.12
CA VAL A 30 8.00 14.22 -1.29
C VAL A 30 6.72 14.95 -0.85
N GLU A 31 6.62 16.23 -1.19
CA GLU A 31 5.42 17.05 -1.07
C GLU A 31 5.11 17.65 -2.44
N ALA A 32 3.94 17.36 -3.00
CA ALA A 32 3.60 17.91 -4.32
C ALA A 32 2.10 18.05 -4.56
N GLY A 33 1.69 18.96 -5.44
CA GLY A 33 0.31 18.94 -5.96
C GLY A 33 0.08 17.65 -6.74
N THR A 34 0.89 17.42 -7.78
CA THR A 34 0.90 16.19 -8.58
C THR A 34 2.30 15.56 -8.58
N ALA A 35 2.38 14.30 -8.17
CA ALA A 35 3.63 13.53 -8.16
C ALA A 35 3.53 12.32 -9.12
N GLU A 36 4.42 12.29 -10.11
CA GLU A 36 4.64 11.13 -10.97
C GLU A 36 6.01 10.52 -10.63
N LEU A 37 5.99 9.32 -10.05
CA LEU A 37 7.20 8.68 -9.52
C LEU A 37 7.40 7.31 -10.17
N GLN A 38 8.54 7.11 -10.83
CA GLN A 38 8.87 5.86 -11.51
C GLN A 38 10.20 5.30 -11.02
N GLN A 39 10.21 4.03 -10.58
CA GLN A 39 11.43 3.41 -10.02
C GLN A 39 11.99 4.22 -8.84
N VAL A 40 11.12 4.66 -7.94
CA VAL A 40 11.47 5.53 -6.81
C VAL A 40 11.39 4.77 -5.50
N CYS A 41 12.39 4.94 -4.65
CA CYS A 41 12.33 4.56 -3.24
C CYS A 41 12.02 5.81 -2.40
N ALA A 42 10.93 5.82 -1.64
CA ALA A 42 10.58 6.96 -0.80
C ALA A 42 10.18 6.56 0.63
N LEU A 43 10.46 7.42 1.62
CA LEU A 43 9.96 7.15 2.98
C LEU A 43 8.53 7.69 3.12
N SER A 44 8.27 8.92 2.71
CA SER A 44 6.94 9.55 2.76
C SER A 44 6.61 10.35 1.51
N ILE A 45 5.37 10.22 1.04
CA ILE A 45 4.81 11.04 -0.05
C ILE A 45 3.51 11.66 0.46
N ASP A 46 3.38 12.98 0.37
CA ASP A 46 2.12 13.71 0.54
C ASP A 46 1.83 14.45 -0.77
N SER A 47 0.68 14.17 -1.40
CA SER A 47 0.27 14.90 -2.59
C SER A 47 -1.24 15.01 -2.77
N GLU A 48 -1.71 15.83 -3.72
CA GLU A 48 -3.12 15.77 -4.13
C GLU A 48 -3.36 14.60 -5.08
N LYS A 49 -2.42 14.39 -6.02
CA LYS A 49 -2.40 13.27 -6.95
C LYS A 49 -1.05 12.59 -6.93
N ALA A 50 -1.03 11.27 -6.86
CA ALA A 50 0.18 10.47 -6.89
C ALA A 50 0.01 9.32 -7.86
N GLU A 51 0.88 9.26 -8.86
CA GLU A 51 1.03 8.11 -9.74
C GLU A 51 2.40 7.50 -9.51
N ILE A 52 2.43 6.29 -8.96
CA ILE A 52 3.66 5.61 -8.56
C ILE A 52 3.75 4.30 -9.31
N THR A 53 4.82 4.14 -10.09
CA THR A 53 5.11 2.92 -10.84
C THR A 53 6.44 2.33 -10.43
N GLN A 54 6.46 1.05 -10.06
CA GLN A 54 7.67 0.33 -9.65
C GLN A 54 8.40 1.00 -8.47
N GLY A 55 7.65 1.49 -7.49
CA GLY A 55 8.21 2.17 -6.32
C GLY A 55 8.23 1.33 -5.04
N ALA A 56 9.09 1.70 -4.11
CA ALA A 56 9.13 1.18 -2.74
C ALA A 56 8.92 2.33 -1.75
N ILE A 57 7.80 2.35 -1.03
CA ILE A 57 7.38 3.52 -0.25
C ILE A 57 7.01 3.16 1.19
N GLY A 58 7.50 3.91 2.16
CA GLY A 58 7.06 3.74 3.55
C GLY A 58 5.58 4.11 3.72
N PHE A 59 5.28 5.39 3.52
CA PHE A 59 3.97 6.00 3.73
C PHE A 59 3.57 6.84 2.52
N VAL A 60 2.35 6.65 2.02
CA VAL A 60 1.79 7.44 0.93
C VAL A 60 0.47 8.03 1.38
N LYS A 61 0.32 9.34 1.27
CA LYS A 61 -0.94 10.07 1.45
C LYS A 61 -1.21 10.84 0.17
N SER A 62 -2.29 10.52 -0.52
CA SER A 62 -2.72 11.27 -1.70
C SER A 62 -4.23 11.24 -1.86
N ASN A 63 -4.87 12.35 -2.23
CA ASN A 63 -6.33 12.35 -2.45
C ASN A 63 -6.70 11.37 -3.57
N GLU A 64 -5.96 11.40 -4.68
CA GLU A 64 -6.03 10.41 -5.76
C GLU A 64 -4.71 9.66 -5.84
N LEU A 65 -4.69 8.40 -5.42
CA LEU A 65 -3.51 7.55 -5.40
C LEU A 65 -3.63 6.43 -6.42
N ASN A 66 -2.68 6.32 -7.35
CA ASN A 66 -2.50 5.17 -8.23
C ASN A 66 -1.12 4.55 -8.00
N MET A 67 -1.10 3.29 -7.58
CA MET A 67 0.13 2.51 -7.40
C MET A 67 0.12 1.30 -8.31
N ASN A 68 1.20 1.12 -9.07
CA ASN A 68 1.36 -0.03 -9.96
C ASN A 68 2.72 -0.69 -9.75
N GLN A 69 2.74 -2.01 -9.52
CA GLN A 69 3.96 -2.78 -9.26
C GLN A 69 4.81 -2.22 -8.10
N CYS A 70 4.15 -1.73 -7.05
CA CYS A 70 4.80 -1.08 -5.93
C CYS A 70 4.83 -1.95 -4.67
N ILE A 71 5.76 -1.64 -3.78
CA ILE A 71 5.72 -2.08 -2.38
C ILE A 71 5.47 -0.84 -1.53
N SER A 72 4.45 -0.86 -0.70
CA SER A 72 4.16 0.22 0.24
C SER A 72 3.94 -0.31 1.66
N GLY A 73 4.25 0.47 2.69
CA GLY A 73 3.88 0.15 4.06
C GLY A 73 2.42 0.53 4.34
N VAL A 74 2.12 1.83 4.21
CA VAL A 74 0.78 2.39 4.39
C VAL A 74 0.45 3.30 3.21
N SER A 75 -0.73 3.11 2.64
CA SER A 75 -1.26 3.94 1.56
C SER A 75 -2.61 4.49 1.97
N THR A 76 -2.77 5.82 1.94
CA THR A 76 -4.02 6.49 2.30
C THR A 76 -4.45 7.53 1.28
N GLY A 77 -5.77 7.68 1.10
CA GLY A 77 -6.33 8.65 0.18
C GLY A 77 -7.85 8.78 0.20
N GLU A 78 -8.40 9.63 -0.67
CA GLU A 78 -9.84 9.65 -0.93
C GLU A 78 -10.22 8.54 -1.90
N LYS A 79 -9.44 8.42 -2.97
CA LYS A 79 -9.49 7.33 -3.96
C LYS A 79 -8.12 6.67 -4.03
N THR A 80 -8.08 5.36 -3.88
CA THR A 80 -6.84 4.60 -3.84
C THR A 80 -6.95 3.41 -4.77
N GLU A 81 -6.17 3.41 -5.84
CA GLU A 81 -6.04 2.29 -6.77
C GLU A 81 -4.67 1.63 -6.59
N ILE A 82 -4.65 0.34 -6.27
CA ILE A 82 -3.44 -0.45 -6.03
C ILE A 82 -3.45 -1.67 -6.94
N ASN A 83 -2.50 -1.70 -7.88
CA ASN A 83 -2.37 -2.69 -8.93
C ASN A 83 -1.04 -3.44 -8.81
N PHE A 84 -1.06 -4.78 -8.88
CA PHE A 84 0.17 -5.60 -8.87
C PHE A 84 1.15 -5.31 -7.73
N SER A 85 0.63 -4.92 -6.56
CA SER A 85 1.43 -4.32 -5.50
C SER A 85 1.29 -5.07 -4.17
N LEU A 86 2.24 -4.84 -3.26
CA LEU A 86 2.17 -5.26 -1.86
C LEU A 86 1.92 -4.03 -0.99
N CYS A 87 0.81 -4.00 -0.26
CA CYS A 87 0.42 -2.88 0.60
C CYS A 87 -0.25 -3.40 1.88
N PRO A 88 0.47 -3.60 3.00
CA PRO A 88 -0.09 -4.10 4.24
C PRO A 88 -1.29 -3.29 4.74
N PHE A 89 -1.30 -1.98 4.57
CA PHE A 89 -2.39 -1.09 5.01
C PHE A 89 -2.84 -0.15 3.90
N ALA A 90 -4.03 -0.41 3.32
CA ALA A 90 -4.66 0.45 2.33
C ALA A 90 -5.90 1.13 2.93
N LEU A 91 -5.86 2.45 3.11
CA LEU A 91 -6.85 3.24 3.82
C LEU A 91 -7.46 4.32 2.91
N SER A 92 -8.63 4.05 2.35
CA SER A 92 -9.35 5.00 1.51
C SER A 92 -10.57 5.58 2.24
N ARG A 93 -10.90 6.86 2.01
CA ARG A 93 -12.15 7.44 2.54
C ARG A 93 -13.36 7.07 1.69
N ASP A 94 -13.26 7.18 0.37
CA ASP A 94 -14.38 7.00 -0.55
C ASP A 94 -14.28 5.69 -1.34
N LYS A 95 -13.20 5.50 -2.11
CA LYS A 95 -13.03 4.33 -2.99
C LYS A 95 -11.64 3.69 -2.88
N ALA A 96 -11.58 2.42 -2.49
CA ALA A 96 -10.39 1.58 -2.56
C ALA A 96 -10.55 0.52 -3.65
N GLU A 97 -9.67 0.50 -4.65
CA GLU A 97 -9.68 -0.47 -5.74
C GLU A 97 -8.36 -1.25 -5.78
N ILE A 98 -8.41 -2.54 -5.44
CA ILE A 98 -7.23 -3.37 -5.21
C ILE A 98 -7.23 -4.53 -6.20
N LYS A 99 -6.35 -4.49 -7.21
CA LYS A 99 -6.26 -5.52 -8.25
C LYS A 99 -4.93 -6.24 -8.26
N ARG A 100 -4.95 -7.58 -8.35
CA ARG A 100 -3.76 -8.43 -8.47
C ARG A 100 -2.69 -8.11 -7.41
N SER A 101 -3.13 -7.76 -6.20
CA SER A 101 -2.28 -7.22 -5.14
C SER A 101 -2.42 -8.04 -3.85
N ALA A 102 -1.46 -7.88 -2.94
CA ALA A 102 -1.51 -8.46 -1.61
C ALA A 102 -1.60 -7.35 -0.56
N THR A 103 -2.62 -7.43 0.29
CA THR A 103 -2.89 -6.45 1.35
C THR A 103 -3.10 -7.15 2.68
N GLY A 104 -2.79 -6.47 3.79
CA GLY A 104 -3.14 -6.94 5.12
C GLY A 104 -4.54 -6.50 5.49
N LEU A 105 -4.70 -5.18 5.59
CA LEU A 105 -5.93 -4.49 5.96
C LEU A 105 -6.31 -3.50 4.86
N ILE A 106 -7.55 -3.59 4.40
CA ILE A 106 -8.17 -2.60 3.53
C ILE A 106 -9.31 -1.92 4.31
N ILE A 107 -9.33 -0.60 4.35
CA ILE A 107 -10.45 0.19 4.89
C ILE A 107 -10.92 1.17 3.83
N GLY A 108 -12.24 1.22 3.56
CA GLY A 108 -12.84 2.32 2.80
C GLY A 108 -14.34 2.21 2.60
N SER A 109 -15.00 3.30 2.17
CA SER A 109 -16.46 3.29 2.02
C SER A 109 -16.91 2.32 0.92
N ASN A 110 -16.29 2.39 -0.25
CA ASN A 110 -16.51 1.50 -1.39
C ASN A 110 -15.22 0.76 -1.69
N VAL A 111 -15.19 -0.55 -1.47
CA VAL A 111 -14.00 -1.37 -1.64
C VAL A 111 -14.23 -2.36 -2.77
N GLU A 112 -13.39 -2.30 -3.79
CA GLU A 112 -13.40 -3.22 -4.92
C GLU A 112 -12.09 -4.02 -4.93
N VAL A 113 -12.19 -5.35 -4.91
CA VAL A 113 -11.01 -6.22 -4.84
C VAL A 113 -11.09 -7.29 -5.93
N LYS A 114 -10.08 -7.35 -6.81
CA LYS A 114 -10.07 -8.25 -7.97
C LYS A 114 -8.76 -9.05 -8.04
N ASN A 115 -8.85 -10.38 -7.98
CA ASN A 115 -7.69 -11.27 -8.06
C ASN A 115 -6.60 -10.93 -7.04
N SER A 116 -7.01 -10.46 -5.87
CA SER A 116 -6.11 -9.96 -4.83
C SER A 116 -6.32 -10.76 -3.55
N ALA A 117 -5.28 -10.71 -2.72
CA ALA A 117 -5.23 -11.31 -1.40
C ALA A 117 -5.39 -10.23 -0.33
N SER A 118 -6.26 -10.46 0.65
CA SER A 118 -6.39 -9.60 1.84
C SER A 118 -6.60 -10.43 3.11
N VAL A 119 -6.15 -9.92 4.27
CA VAL A 119 -6.45 -10.54 5.57
C VAL A 119 -7.76 -9.99 6.13
N ILE A 120 -7.94 -8.67 6.09
CA ILE A 120 -9.12 -7.97 6.62
C ILE A 120 -9.56 -6.90 5.62
N VAL A 121 -10.86 -6.88 5.31
CA VAL A 121 -11.49 -5.81 4.52
C VAL A 121 -12.63 -5.20 5.32
N ILE A 122 -12.59 -3.89 5.51
CA ILE A 122 -13.61 -3.11 6.21
C ILE A 122 -14.17 -2.07 5.24
N GLY A 123 -15.45 -2.17 4.90
CA GLY A 123 -16.11 -1.16 4.10
C GLY A 123 -17.63 -1.24 4.14
N LYS A 124 -18.29 -0.18 3.67
CA LYS A 124 -19.76 -0.15 3.60
C LYS A 124 -20.26 -1.00 2.44
N ASN A 125 -19.61 -0.85 1.29
CA ASN A 125 -19.85 -1.65 0.09
C ASN A 125 -18.55 -2.37 -0.27
N ILE A 126 -18.62 -3.70 -0.41
CA ILE A 126 -17.47 -4.53 -0.78
C ILE A 126 -17.85 -5.35 -2.00
N GLU A 127 -17.11 -5.17 -3.10
CA GLU A 127 -17.35 -5.84 -4.37
C GLU A 127 -16.09 -6.57 -4.86
N GLY A 128 -16.30 -7.66 -5.59
CA GLY A 128 -15.25 -8.41 -6.27
C GLY A 128 -14.88 -9.73 -5.61
N ASN A 129 -13.92 -10.42 -6.24
CA ASN A 129 -13.52 -11.76 -5.87
C ASN A 129 -12.30 -11.66 -4.93
N ILE A 130 -12.58 -11.49 -3.64
CA ILE A 130 -11.56 -11.47 -2.59
C ILE A 130 -11.14 -12.90 -2.31
N THR A 131 -9.91 -13.26 -2.66
CA THR A 131 -9.29 -14.44 -2.06
C THR A 131 -8.79 -14.01 -0.69
N THR A 132 -9.62 -14.11 0.34
CA THR A 132 -9.15 -13.87 1.70
C THR A 132 -8.06 -14.89 1.98
N LEU A 133 -6.82 -14.44 2.28
CA LEU A 133 -5.72 -15.34 2.63
C LEU A 133 -6.09 -16.22 3.83
N PHE A 134 -7.01 -15.72 4.65
CA PHE A 134 -7.62 -16.39 5.76
C PHE A 134 -9.15 -16.46 5.61
N ASP A 135 -9.65 -17.52 4.96
CA ASP A 135 -11.01 -18.00 5.25
C ASP A 135 -11.05 -18.47 6.71
N TRP A 136 -12.19 -18.39 7.41
CA TRP A 136 -12.29 -18.73 8.84
C TRP A 136 -11.75 -20.14 9.15
N LYS A 137 -11.85 -21.07 8.17
CA LYS A 137 -11.28 -22.42 8.21
C LYS A 137 -9.75 -22.40 8.16
N SER A 138 -9.17 -21.64 7.21
CA SER A 138 -7.73 -21.45 7.11
C SER A 138 -7.18 -20.72 8.34
N ALA A 139 -7.95 -19.76 8.88
CA ALA A 139 -7.60 -18.97 10.06
C ALA A 139 -7.49 -19.90 11.26
N LEU A 140 -8.52 -20.72 11.48
CA LEU A 140 -8.49 -21.74 12.51
C LEU A 140 -7.31 -22.70 12.33
N ALA A 141 -7.02 -23.14 11.10
CA ALA A 141 -5.92 -24.06 10.84
C ALA A 141 -4.54 -23.47 11.17
N VAL A 142 -4.22 -22.26 10.69
CA VAL A 142 -2.91 -21.63 10.99
C VAL A 142 -2.80 -21.28 12.47
N THR A 143 -3.88 -20.78 13.09
CA THR A 143 -3.86 -20.46 14.52
C THR A 143 -3.71 -21.74 15.37
N ALA A 144 -4.33 -22.85 14.97
CA ALA A 144 -4.18 -24.14 15.63
C ALA A 144 -2.75 -24.69 15.49
N VAL A 145 -2.14 -24.57 14.31
CA VAL A 145 -0.74 -25.00 14.09
C VAL A 145 0.22 -24.13 14.90
N ALA A 146 0.12 -22.80 14.79
CA ALA A 146 0.98 -21.88 15.54
C ALA A 146 0.80 -22.04 17.06
N GLY A 147 -0.46 -22.12 17.53
CA GLY A 147 -0.79 -22.35 18.93
C GLY A 147 -0.33 -23.71 19.44
N GLY A 148 -0.43 -24.76 18.61
CA GLY A 148 0.08 -26.09 18.92
C GLY A 148 1.60 -26.12 19.07
N ILE A 149 2.33 -25.51 18.14
CA ILE A 149 3.80 -25.37 18.22
C ILE A 149 4.19 -24.60 19.49
N TYR A 150 3.53 -23.47 19.76
CA TYR A 150 3.79 -22.66 20.96
C TYR A 150 3.49 -23.45 22.25
N GLY A 151 2.36 -24.16 22.30
CA GLY A 151 1.98 -25.00 23.44
C GLY A 151 2.99 -26.11 23.71
N LEU A 152 3.44 -26.80 22.66
CA LEU A 152 4.48 -27.83 22.76
C LEU A 152 5.80 -27.24 23.24
N LEU A 153 6.25 -26.12 22.65
CA LEU A 153 7.46 -25.43 23.10
C LEU A 153 7.37 -25.06 24.58
N ARG A 154 6.25 -24.51 25.04
CA ARG A 154 6.05 -24.16 26.46
C ARG A 154 6.07 -25.38 27.38
N LEU A 155 5.54 -26.52 26.92
CA LEU A 155 5.56 -27.78 27.68
C LEU A 155 6.99 -28.32 27.83
N PHE A 156 7.81 -28.23 26.78
CA PHE A 156 9.19 -28.73 26.79
C PHE A 156 10.21 -27.74 27.36
N LEU A 157 9.95 -26.43 27.30
CA LEU A 157 10.82 -25.37 27.84
C LEU A 157 10.53 -25.05 29.31
N LYS A 158 9.43 -25.55 29.89
CA LYS A 158 9.23 -25.60 31.35
C LYS A 158 10.02 -26.78 31.93
N LYS A 159 11.33 -26.59 32.06
CA LYS A 159 12.18 -27.31 33.01
C LYS A 159 12.84 -26.29 33.93
#